data_AF-A0A1M8A3B8-F1
#
_entry.id   AF-A0A1M8A3B8-F1
#
_cell.length_a   1.000
_cell.length_b   1.000
_cell.length_c   1.000
_cell.angle_alpha   90.00
_cell.angle_beta   90.00
_cell.angle_gamma   90.00
#
_symmetry.space_group_name_H-M   'P 1'
#
loop_
_entity.id
_entity.type
_entity.pdbx_description
1 polymer ?
#
loop_
_entity_poly.entity_id
_entity_poly.type
_entity_poly.pdbx_seq_one_letter_code
_entity_poly.pdbx_strand_id
1 'polypeptide(L)'
;MADPAGSNKLDRMANVTRLNQRTVRILGQNPSSFTLQGTNTYLIMPPCDWNFEDRETLLPVMLVDTGDAREDYVPFLEQVLRGNLSMLDEGNGPVRLALTDIILTHWHHDHVGGVPFVLRMLDRLRREAAPHVQIPVPRVHKFPDPRTDASFFERVRYVPPGAYVPAPSKQGWESVMWPLRDQVSVAVVDPENPRLVSTLRALYTPGHAADHVMFLLEEDHILLTGDNVLGRGSTVFEDLILYMHSLQRGLDVLSSRSATPLGVVGTPISGMAGENVLFPGHGEVVPKGKDTLRRYIQHRLDREEQLIALFACRPGEKKDVMQAIAYPEKFVARLRCHQAARYAWTLRQFVSALYENYSLKMFPAVARVLLLHLQKLATSPHQLKAAPFPTREAVPSIEWHALGPLVRCMHLPKYQYSGMPWPDLPRSEDEWREVWDLPWQLTAT
;
A
#
# COMPACT_ATOMS: atom_id res chain seq x y z
N MET A 1 3.16 -14.35 11.42
CA MET A 1 4.34 -14.46 12.29
C MET A 1 5.10 -13.15 12.25
N ALA A 2 5.24 -12.46 13.38
CA ALA A 2 6.44 -11.65 13.59
C ALA A 2 7.52 -12.64 14.04
N ASP A 3 8.68 -12.57 13.41
CA ASP A 3 9.84 -13.40 13.69
C ASP A 3 10.31 -13.17 15.14
N PRO A 4 10.24 -14.17 16.04
CA PRO A 4 10.78 -14.05 17.37
C PRO A 4 12.28 -14.40 17.33
N ALA A 5 13.12 -13.38 17.48
CA ALA A 5 14.54 -13.50 17.83
C ALA A 5 15.53 -14.05 16.75
N GLY A 6 15.28 -13.79 15.47
CA GLY A 6 16.30 -13.86 14.40
C GLY A 6 16.62 -12.49 13.84
N SER A 7 17.89 -12.05 13.90
CA SER A 7 18.47 -10.87 13.22
C SER A 7 17.48 -9.91 12.54
N ASN A 8 17.05 -8.86 13.25
CA ASN A 8 16.16 -7.79 12.76
C ASN A 8 16.79 -6.91 11.65
N LYS A 9 17.89 -7.35 11.03
CA LYS A 9 18.56 -6.61 9.98
C LYS A 9 17.88 -6.96 8.66
N LEU A 10 17.18 -5.98 8.11
CA LEU A 10 16.69 -6.02 6.74
C LEU A 10 17.88 -6.22 5.80
N ASP A 11 17.73 -7.10 4.81
CA ASP A 11 18.74 -7.25 3.77
C ASP A 11 18.89 -5.93 3.02
N ARG A 12 20.15 -5.61 2.69
CA ARG A 12 20.48 -4.36 2.02
C ARG A 12 19.97 -4.41 0.58
N MET A 13 19.13 -3.46 0.22
CA MET A 13 18.70 -3.25 -1.16
C MET A 13 19.60 -2.21 -1.83
N ALA A 14 19.92 -2.43 -3.11
CA ALA A 14 20.62 -1.44 -3.91
C ALA A 14 19.72 -0.22 -4.19
N ASN A 15 20.32 0.97 -4.19
CA ASN A 15 19.60 2.24 -4.38
C ASN A 15 18.94 2.33 -5.74
N VAL A 16 19.57 1.78 -6.78
CA VAL A 16 19.01 1.65 -8.13
C VAL A 16 19.06 0.18 -8.51
N THR A 17 17.97 -0.33 -9.08
CA THR A 17 17.93 -1.71 -9.61
C THR A 17 17.01 -1.76 -10.80
N ARG A 18 17.54 -2.18 -11.96
CA ARG A 18 16.72 -2.53 -13.11
C ARG A 18 16.06 -3.87 -12.87
N LEU A 19 14.74 -3.86 -12.67
CA LEU A 19 13.99 -5.06 -12.28
C LEU A 19 13.64 -5.91 -13.49
N ASN A 20 13.35 -5.30 -14.64
CA ASN A 20 13.10 -5.98 -15.90
C ASN A 20 13.31 -4.98 -17.07
N GLN A 21 12.87 -5.32 -18.28
CA GLN A 21 13.00 -4.45 -19.46
C GLN A 21 12.18 -3.15 -19.37
N ARG A 22 11.18 -3.08 -18.50
CA ARG A 22 10.25 -1.93 -18.39
C ARG A 22 10.40 -1.13 -17.11
N THR A 23 11.09 -1.67 -16.10
CA THR A 23 11.04 -1.13 -14.74
C THR A 23 12.42 -0.98 -14.14
N VAL A 24 12.70 0.23 -13.65
CA VAL A 24 13.80 0.51 -12.73
C VAL A 24 13.24 0.94 -11.39
N ARG A 25 13.68 0.31 -10.30
CA ARG A 25 13.38 0.71 -8.93
C ARG A 25 14.46 1.66 -8.43
N ILE A 26 14.04 2.74 -7.80
CA ILE A 26 14.92 3.71 -7.13
C ILE A 26 14.43 3.88 -5.69
N LEU A 27 15.30 3.64 -4.70
CA LEU A 27 14.97 3.80 -3.29
C LEU A 27 14.95 5.28 -2.89
N GLY A 28 13.92 5.69 -2.15
CA GLY A 28 13.69 7.06 -1.66
C GLY A 28 14.69 7.58 -0.62
N GLN A 29 15.69 6.76 -0.22
CA GLN A 29 16.73 7.11 0.76
C GLN A 29 16.19 7.48 2.16
N ASN A 30 15.06 6.89 2.52
CA ASN A 30 14.32 7.18 3.74
C ASN A 30 14.01 5.94 4.58
N PRO A 31 15.01 5.17 5.04
CA PRO A 31 14.78 3.96 5.80
C PRO A 31 14.17 4.25 7.19
N SER A 32 13.17 3.47 7.59
CA SER A 32 12.53 3.57 8.91
C SER A 32 11.79 2.28 9.28
N SER A 33 11.16 2.24 10.46
CA SER A 33 10.29 1.13 10.85
C SER A 33 9.03 0.99 9.98
N PHE A 34 8.60 2.06 9.32
CA PHE A 34 7.41 2.07 8.45
C PHE A 34 7.78 1.89 6.98
N THR A 35 8.90 2.48 6.56
CA THR A 35 9.36 2.48 5.16
C THR A 35 10.39 1.38 4.85
N LEU A 36 10.75 0.55 5.83
CA LEU A 36 11.75 -0.52 5.73
C LEU A 36 13.11 0.01 5.24
N GLN A 37 13.62 -0.48 4.11
CA GLN A 37 14.85 0.02 3.48
C GLN A 37 14.68 1.42 2.82
N GLY A 38 13.44 1.91 2.69
CA GLY A 38 13.05 3.15 2.04
C GLY A 38 11.86 2.93 1.10
N THR A 39 11.26 4.02 0.62
CA THR A 39 10.19 3.97 -0.39
C THR A 39 10.76 3.45 -1.71
N ASN A 40 10.13 2.44 -2.29
CA ASN A 40 10.37 2.02 -3.65
C ASN A 40 9.64 2.97 -4.61
N THR A 41 10.39 3.80 -5.32
CA THR A 41 9.86 4.52 -6.48
C THR A 41 10.17 3.71 -7.75
N TYR A 42 9.28 3.74 -8.73
CA TYR A 42 9.42 2.92 -9.94
C TYR A 42 9.38 3.79 -11.19
N LEU A 43 10.45 3.74 -11.97
CA LEU A 43 10.48 4.30 -13.32
C LEU A 43 10.00 3.24 -14.31
N ILE A 44 8.83 3.47 -14.91
CA ILE A 44 8.18 2.59 -15.88
C ILE A 44 8.35 3.18 -17.28
N MET A 45 8.89 2.37 -18.19
CA MET A 45 9.24 2.78 -19.55
C MET A 45 8.80 1.71 -20.56
N PRO A 46 8.66 2.05 -21.86
CA PRO A 46 8.60 1.04 -22.91
C PRO A 46 9.79 0.08 -22.79
N PRO A 47 9.66 -1.17 -23.22
CA PRO A 47 10.69 -2.18 -23.04
C PRO A 47 12.00 -1.70 -23.69
N CYS A 48 13.02 -1.57 -22.87
CA CYS A 48 14.32 -1.01 -23.22
C CYS A 48 15.39 -2.00 -22.79
N ASP A 49 16.43 -2.20 -23.62
CA ASP A 49 17.60 -3.03 -23.32
C ASP A 49 18.68 -2.27 -22.51
N TRP A 50 18.49 -0.96 -22.32
CA TRP A 50 19.40 -0.01 -21.68
C TRP A 50 20.59 0.40 -22.55
N ASN A 51 20.43 0.33 -23.87
CA ASN A 51 21.32 0.96 -24.84
C ASN A 51 20.68 2.22 -25.42
N PHE A 52 21.37 3.36 -25.31
CA PHE A 52 20.90 4.67 -25.78
C PHE A 52 21.81 5.29 -26.85
N GLU A 53 22.85 4.59 -27.32
CA GLU A 53 23.85 5.16 -28.24
C GLU A 53 23.25 5.56 -29.58
N ASP A 54 22.37 4.72 -30.12
CA ASP A 54 21.75 4.91 -31.45
C ASP A 54 20.40 5.63 -31.40
N ARG A 55 19.96 6.07 -30.22
CA ARG A 55 18.65 6.72 -30.06
C ARG A 55 18.73 8.20 -30.37
N GLU A 56 17.90 8.64 -31.31
CA GLU A 56 17.74 10.05 -31.66
C GLU A 56 16.75 10.76 -30.72
N THR A 57 15.85 10.00 -30.10
CA THR A 57 14.75 10.53 -29.28
C THR A 57 14.87 10.15 -27.81
N LEU A 58 14.37 11.04 -26.93
CA LEU A 58 14.19 10.70 -25.52
C LEU A 58 13.13 9.61 -25.36
N LEU A 59 13.42 8.59 -24.56
CA LEU A 59 12.46 7.54 -24.25
C LEU A 59 11.47 8.03 -23.17
N PRO A 60 10.15 8.11 -23.45
CA PRO A 60 9.17 8.56 -22.46
C PRO A 60 9.04 7.57 -21.30
N VAL A 61 8.97 8.08 -20.07
CA VAL A 61 8.84 7.27 -18.85
C VAL A 61 7.81 7.86 -17.89
N MET A 62 7.28 7.00 -17.03
CA MET A 62 6.39 7.33 -15.90
C MET A 62 7.13 7.04 -14.60
N LEU A 63 7.03 7.92 -13.60
CA LEU A 63 7.54 7.70 -12.24
C LEU A 63 6.39 7.39 -11.30
N VAL A 64 6.42 6.24 -10.63
CA VAL A 64 5.46 5.86 -9.59
C VAL A 64 6.04 6.16 -8.22
N ASP A 65 5.35 7.02 -7.47
CA ASP A 65 5.74 7.60 -6.17
C ASP A 65 7.08 8.37 -6.16
N THR A 66 7.34 9.13 -5.10
CA THR A 66 8.43 10.13 -5.08
C THR A 66 9.26 10.19 -3.80
N GLY A 67 8.99 9.36 -2.79
CA GLY A 67 9.69 9.44 -1.50
C GLY A 67 9.20 10.60 -0.61
N ASP A 68 9.89 10.83 0.51
CA ASP A 68 9.59 11.81 1.58
C ASP A 68 10.44 13.09 1.49
N ALA A 69 10.68 13.60 0.28
CA ALA A 69 11.37 14.88 0.05
C ALA A 69 12.87 14.94 0.42
N ARG A 70 13.55 13.79 0.40
CA ARG A 70 14.98 13.72 0.69
C ARG A 70 15.85 14.25 -0.45
N GLU A 71 16.83 15.08 -0.12
CA GLU A 71 17.75 15.65 -1.11
C GLU A 71 18.68 14.58 -1.72
N ASP A 72 19.00 13.52 -0.98
CA ASP A 72 19.85 12.42 -1.41
C ASP A 72 19.14 11.43 -2.37
N TYR A 73 17.81 11.53 -2.56
CA TYR A 73 17.07 10.77 -3.58
C TYR A 73 17.27 11.32 -5.01
N VAL A 74 17.24 12.66 -5.15
CA VAL A 74 17.28 13.35 -6.45
C VAL A 74 18.48 12.95 -7.32
N PRO A 75 19.72 12.84 -6.79
CA PRO A 75 20.87 12.39 -7.57
C PRO A 75 20.69 11.02 -8.23
N PHE A 76 20.05 10.07 -7.55
CA PHE A 76 19.79 8.74 -8.13
C PHE A 76 18.75 8.81 -9.24
N LEU A 77 17.68 9.58 -9.06
CA LEU A 77 16.67 9.76 -10.11
C LEU A 77 17.28 10.44 -11.34
N GLU A 78 17.99 11.54 -11.15
CA GLU A 78 18.66 12.26 -12.24
C GLU A 78 19.64 11.37 -13.00
N GLN A 79 20.42 10.57 -12.26
CA GLN A 79 21.34 9.62 -12.87
C GLN A 79 20.62 8.63 -13.79
N VAL A 80 19.53 8.04 -13.32
CA VAL A 80 18.73 7.10 -14.12
C VAL A 80 18.13 7.79 -15.34
N LEU A 81 17.67 9.04 -15.21
CA LEU A 81 17.16 9.83 -16.34
C LEU A 81 18.23 10.12 -17.40
N ARG A 82 19.51 10.16 -17.03
CA ARG A 82 20.66 10.27 -17.95
C ARG A 82 21.08 8.93 -18.57
N GLY A 83 20.40 7.83 -18.23
CA GLY A 83 20.66 6.51 -18.78
C GLY A 83 21.71 5.70 -18.00
N ASN A 84 22.06 6.09 -16.78
CA ASN A 84 23.06 5.41 -15.95
C ASN A 84 22.39 4.65 -14.80
N LEU A 85 22.88 3.46 -14.45
CA LEU A 85 22.30 2.62 -13.38
C LEU A 85 23.14 2.61 -12.10
N SER A 86 24.36 3.15 -12.15
CA SER A 86 25.29 3.16 -11.03
C SER A 86 25.93 4.53 -10.87
N MET A 87 26.03 5.05 -9.64
CA MET A 87 26.72 6.32 -9.32
C MET A 87 28.21 6.33 -9.75
N LEU A 88 28.77 5.17 -10.05
CA LEU A 88 30.13 5.01 -10.57
C LEU A 88 30.21 5.18 -12.09
N ASP A 89 29.08 5.12 -12.81
CA ASP A 89 29.02 5.37 -14.24
C ASP A 89 29.38 6.85 -14.46
N GLU A 90 30.53 7.13 -15.08
CA GLU A 90 30.96 8.48 -15.41
C GLU A 90 29.92 9.12 -16.34
N GLY A 91 29.24 10.20 -15.91
CA GLY A 91 28.25 10.77 -16.79
C GLY A 91 27.59 12.07 -16.34
N ASN A 92 28.19 13.19 -16.75
CA ASN A 92 27.45 14.40 -17.11
C ASN A 92 26.79 14.26 -18.51
N GLY A 93 26.46 13.02 -18.93
CA GLY A 93 25.83 12.72 -20.20
C GLY A 93 24.45 13.39 -20.33
N PRO A 94 23.95 13.59 -21.55
CA PRO A 94 22.64 14.21 -21.75
C PRO A 94 21.53 13.32 -21.19
N VAL A 95 20.38 13.94 -20.87
CA VAL A 95 19.17 13.20 -20.49
C VAL A 95 18.78 12.25 -21.63
N ARG A 96 18.42 11.01 -21.28
CA ARG A 96 17.99 9.95 -22.23
C ARG A 96 16.53 9.54 -22.01
N LEU A 97 16.04 9.67 -20.78
CA LEU A 97 14.67 9.33 -20.41
C LEU A 97 13.86 10.60 -20.16
N ALA A 98 12.73 10.71 -20.83
CA ALA A 98 11.80 11.82 -20.71
C ALA A 98 10.71 11.50 -19.68
N LEU A 99 10.84 12.01 -18.45
CA LEU A 99 9.80 11.85 -17.44
C LEU A 99 8.56 12.67 -17.80
N THR A 100 7.52 11.97 -18.28
CA THR A 100 6.27 12.57 -18.80
C THR A 100 5.13 12.56 -17.79
N ASP A 101 5.15 11.60 -16.86
CA ASP A 101 4.08 11.41 -15.89
C ASP A 101 4.68 11.01 -14.54
N ILE A 102 4.24 11.66 -13.47
CA ILE A 102 4.45 11.23 -12.08
C ILE A 102 3.11 10.70 -11.60
N ILE A 103 3.05 9.49 -11.06
CA ILE A 103 1.83 8.79 -10.70
C ILE A 103 1.93 8.38 -9.23
N LEU A 104 0.96 8.81 -8.42
CA LEU A 104 1.04 8.68 -6.96
C LEU A 104 0.02 7.65 -6.45
N THR A 105 0.46 6.74 -5.59
CA THR A 105 -0.37 5.68 -5.02
C THR A 105 -1.37 6.21 -3.99
N HIS A 106 -0.91 6.98 -3.00
CA HIS A 106 -1.73 7.50 -1.90
C HIS A 106 -1.09 8.74 -1.24
N TRP A 107 -1.75 9.34 -0.26
CA TRP A 107 -1.35 10.65 0.28
C TRP A 107 -0.17 10.66 1.26
N HIS A 108 0.26 9.51 1.79
CA HIS A 108 1.29 9.51 2.83
C HIS A 108 2.58 10.18 2.37
N HIS A 109 3.23 10.85 3.32
CA HIS A 109 4.33 11.78 3.09
C HIS A 109 5.47 11.15 2.28
N ASP A 110 5.76 9.89 2.53
CA ASP A 110 6.82 9.12 1.90
C ASP A 110 6.52 8.62 0.49
N HIS A 111 5.33 8.92 -0.05
CA HIS A 111 4.98 8.68 -1.45
C HIS A 111 4.82 10.00 -2.23
N VAL A 112 4.26 11.03 -1.62
CA VAL A 112 3.95 12.33 -2.27
C VAL A 112 4.95 13.45 -1.96
N GLY A 113 5.74 13.30 -0.90
CA GLY A 113 6.58 14.36 -0.34
C GLY A 113 7.66 14.83 -1.31
N GLY A 114 8.20 13.93 -2.13
CA GLY A 114 9.25 14.23 -3.10
C GLY A 114 8.80 14.96 -4.36
N VAL A 115 7.49 15.03 -4.65
CA VAL A 115 6.97 15.67 -5.88
C VAL A 115 7.57 17.07 -6.13
N PRO A 116 7.60 18.01 -5.16
CA PRO A 116 8.19 19.33 -5.40
C PRO A 116 9.68 19.29 -5.78
N PHE A 117 10.43 18.32 -5.23
CA PHE A 117 11.87 18.18 -5.49
C PHE A 117 12.11 17.60 -6.88
N VAL A 118 11.34 16.59 -7.27
CA VAL A 118 11.38 16.03 -8.62
C VAL A 118 11.02 17.09 -9.67
N LEU A 119 9.95 17.87 -9.44
CA LEU A 119 9.53 18.92 -10.38
C LEU A 119 10.59 20.03 -10.53
N ARG A 120 11.23 20.46 -9.43
CA ARG A 120 12.34 21.44 -9.48
C ARG A 120 13.58 20.87 -10.17
N MET A 121 13.90 19.59 -9.94
CA MET A 121 14.99 18.91 -10.65
C MET A 121 14.73 18.90 -12.16
N LEU A 122 13.54 18.50 -12.59
CA LEU A 122 13.18 18.49 -14.02
C LEU A 122 13.20 19.89 -14.65
N ASP A 123 12.76 20.90 -13.90
CA ASP A 123 12.83 22.31 -14.34
C ASP A 123 14.27 22.77 -14.54
N ARG A 124 15.16 22.41 -13.60
CA ARG A 124 16.59 22.66 -13.74
C ARG A 124 17.18 21.94 -14.96
N LEU A 125 16.90 20.65 -15.13
CA LEU A 125 17.36 19.87 -16.28
C LEU A 125 16.89 20.46 -17.61
N ARG A 126 15.64 20.94 -17.70
CA ARG A 126 15.13 21.64 -18.89
C ARG A 126 15.90 22.91 -19.21
N ARG A 127 16.27 23.72 -18.22
CA ARG A 127 17.04 24.96 -18.43
C ARG A 127 18.49 24.69 -18.83
N GLU A 128 19.07 23.60 -18.35
CA GLU A 128 20.44 23.19 -18.64
C GLU A 128 20.57 22.36 -19.94
N ALA A 129 19.46 21.83 -20.45
CA ALA A 129 19.45 21.02 -21.66
C ALA A 129 19.92 21.83 -22.89
N ALA A 130 20.63 21.16 -23.79
CA ALA A 130 21.01 21.76 -25.07
C ALA A 130 19.74 22.15 -25.86
N PRO A 131 19.76 23.22 -26.69
CA PRO A 131 18.56 23.75 -27.34
C PRO A 131 17.76 22.74 -28.19
N HIS A 132 18.39 21.68 -28.69
CA HIS A 132 17.76 20.62 -29.48
C HIS A 132 17.15 19.49 -28.62
N VAL A 133 17.47 19.42 -27.32
CA VAL A 133 16.93 18.42 -26.39
C VAL A 133 15.71 18.99 -25.68
N GLN A 134 14.52 18.53 -26.07
CA GLN A 134 13.26 18.96 -25.47
C GLN A 134 12.83 18.01 -24.37
N ILE A 135 13.23 18.28 -23.13
CA ILE A 135 12.74 17.53 -21.96
C ILE A 135 11.30 17.98 -21.68
N PRO A 136 10.31 17.07 -21.59
CA PRO A 136 8.92 17.44 -21.40
C PRO A 136 8.63 18.00 -20.01
N VAL A 137 7.48 18.65 -19.89
CA VAL A 137 6.89 19.04 -18.62
C VAL A 137 5.95 17.91 -18.17
N PRO A 138 6.12 17.33 -16.96
CA PRO A 138 5.33 16.18 -16.55
C PRO A 138 3.92 16.55 -16.07
N ARG A 139 2.99 15.60 -16.16
CA ARG A 139 1.72 15.61 -15.42
C ARG A 139 1.91 14.88 -14.09
N VAL A 140 1.28 15.35 -13.00
CA VAL A 140 1.28 14.64 -11.71
C VAL A 140 -0.11 14.08 -11.45
N HIS A 141 -0.25 12.76 -11.50
CA HIS A 141 -1.50 12.03 -11.39
C HIS A 141 -1.74 11.54 -9.98
N LYS A 142 -2.93 11.83 -9.43
CA LYS A 142 -3.33 11.40 -8.09
C LYS A 142 -4.83 11.12 -8.02
N PHE A 143 -5.21 10.06 -7.31
CA PHE A 143 -6.63 9.81 -7.01
C PHE A 143 -7.16 10.90 -6.07
N PRO A 144 -8.28 11.57 -6.40
CA PRO A 144 -8.81 12.67 -5.60
C PRO A 144 -9.25 12.23 -4.19
N ASP A 145 -8.75 12.91 -3.17
CA ASP A 145 -9.25 12.85 -1.78
C ASP A 145 -9.00 14.22 -1.11
N PRO A 146 -9.97 14.76 -0.36
CA PRO A 146 -9.78 16.01 0.39
C PRO A 146 -8.68 15.92 1.46
N ARG A 147 -8.32 14.73 1.93
CA ARG A 147 -7.19 14.48 2.83
C ARG A 147 -5.95 14.20 1.99
N THR A 148 -5.09 15.21 1.86
CA THR A 148 -3.71 15.05 1.40
C THR A 148 -2.76 15.60 2.46
N ASP A 149 -1.49 15.18 2.40
CA ASP A 149 -0.45 15.59 3.35
C ASP A 149 -0.38 17.12 3.42
N ALA A 150 -0.63 17.70 4.59
CA ALA A 150 -0.60 19.15 4.78
C ALA A 150 0.76 19.77 4.40
N SER A 151 1.85 19.03 4.62
CA SER A 151 3.20 19.47 4.28
C SER A 151 3.49 19.43 2.77
N PHE A 152 2.68 18.70 1.97
CA PHE A 152 2.71 18.83 0.51
C PHE A 152 2.36 20.26 0.08
N PHE A 153 1.31 20.86 0.67
CA PHE A 153 0.85 22.21 0.31
C PHE A 153 1.90 23.27 0.58
N GLU A 154 2.61 23.17 1.71
CA GLU A 154 3.68 24.11 2.06
C GLU A 154 4.86 24.05 1.09
N ARG A 155 5.10 22.91 0.46
CA ARG A 155 6.25 22.71 -0.42
C ARG A 155 5.92 22.97 -1.89
N VAL A 156 4.69 22.67 -2.32
CA VAL A 156 4.27 22.89 -3.72
C VAL A 156 4.28 24.37 -4.11
N ARG A 157 4.10 25.30 -3.16
CA ARG A 157 4.18 26.75 -3.41
C ARG A 157 5.52 27.22 -3.96
N TYR A 158 6.58 26.44 -3.78
CA TYR A 158 7.93 26.73 -4.27
C TYR A 158 8.24 26.05 -5.62
N VAL A 159 7.27 25.35 -6.21
CA VAL A 159 7.41 24.75 -7.53
C VAL A 159 7.06 25.81 -8.59
N PRO A 160 7.96 26.10 -9.56
CA PRO A 160 7.65 27.04 -10.63
C PRO A 160 6.40 26.62 -11.43
N PRO A 161 5.51 27.55 -11.84
CA PRO A 161 4.30 27.20 -12.59
C PRO A 161 4.56 26.45 -13.92
N GLY A 162 5.73 26.65 -14.54
CA GLY A 162 6.15 25.93 -15.74
C GLY A 162 6.76 24.55 -15.47
N ALA A 163 6.84 24.12 -14.20
CA ALA A 163 7.51 22.89 -13.84
C ALA A 163 6.65 21.62 -14.01
N TYR A 164 5.33 21.78 -14.15
CA TYR A 164 4.33 20.74 -14.32
C TYR A 164 3.23 21.20 -15.29
N VAL A 165 2.53 20.26 -15.91
CA VAL A 165 1.35 20.57 -16.72
C VAL A 165 0.17 20.77 -15.75
N PRO A 166 -0.57 21.89 -15.80
CA PRO A 166 -1.67 22.13 -14.87
C PRO A 166 -2.88 21.23 -15.19
N ALA A 167 -3.50 20.69 -14.15
CA ALA A 167 -4.73 19.92 -14.24
C ALA A 167 -5.89 20.80 -14.74
N PRO A 168 -6.73 20.30 -15.68
CA PRO A 168 -7.80 21.09 -16.27
C PRO A 168 -8.81 21.58 -15.22
N SER A 169 -9.25 22.84 -15.34
CA SER A 169 -10.30 23.44 -14.49
C SER A 169 -9.99 23.49 -12.98
N LYS A 170 -8.72 23.36 -12.60
CA LYS A 170 -8.24 23.49 -11.21
C LYS A 170 -7.46 24.79 -11.02
N GLN A 171 -7.51 25.34 -9.81
CA GLN A 171 -6.80 26.56 -9.43
C GLN A 171 -5.94 26.31 -8.19
N GLY A 172 -4.98 27.20 -7.94
CA GLY A 172 -4.05 27.07 -6.82
C GLY A 172 -3.26 25.76 -6.89
N TRP A 173 -3.08 25.10 -5.76
CA TRP A 173 -2.31 23.85 -5.66
C TRP A 173 -3.02 22.67 -6.34
N GLU A 174 -4.35 22.68 -6.45
CA GLU A 174 -5.10 21.59 -7.10
C GLU A 174 -4.72 21.47 -8.57
N SER A 175 -4.19 22.54 -9.17
CA SER A 175 -3.68 22.51 -10.53
C SER A 175 -2.46 21.61 -10.70
N VAL A 176 -1.76 21.21 -9.63
CA VAL A 176 -0.67 20.23 -9.73
C VAL A 176 -1.23 18.82 -9.97
N MET A 177 -2.37 18.49 -9.37
CA MET A 177 -2.88 17.13 -9.29
C MET A 177 -3.90 16.80 -10.39
N TRP A 178 -3.43 16.12 -11.42
CA TRP A 178 -4.28 15.49 -12.43
C TRP A 178 -5.11 14.37 -11.79
N PRO A 179 -6.45 14.45 -11.84
CA PRO A 179 -7.30 13.52 -11.13
C PRO A 179 -7.27 12.13 -11.81
N LEU A 180 -6.78 11.13 -11.10
CA LEU A 180 -6.96 9.72 -11.47
C LEU A 180 -8.38 9.26 -11.18
N ARG A 181 -8.81 8.22 -11.90
CA ARG A 181 -10.05 7.49 -11.65
C ARG A 181 -9.78 6.00 -11.73
N ASP A 182 -10.64 5.22 -11.10
CA ASP A 182 -10.59 3.76 -11.22
C ASP A 182 -10.65 3.33 -12.70
N GLN A 183 -9.86 2.33 -13.05
CA GLN A 183 -9.70 1.78 -14.41
C GLN A 183 -9.08 2.68 -15.47
N VAL A 184 -8.71 3.93 -15.15
CA VAL A 184 -8.01 4.80 -16.11
C VAL A 184 -6.58 4.30 -16.30
N SER A 185 -6.13 4.26 -17.55
CA SER A 185 -4.76 3.89 -17.90
C SER A 185 -3.94 5.12 -18.30
N VAL A 186 -2.67 5.13 -17.89
CA VAL A 186 -1.64 6.04 -18.39
C VAL A 186 -0.61 5.17 -19.10
N ALA A 187 -0.22 5.56 -20.32
CA ALA A 187 0.69 4.78 -21.14
C ALA A 187 1.80 5.66 -21.71
N VAL A 188 2.98 5.05 -21.83
CA VAL A 188 4.13 5.61 -22.54
C VAL A 188 4.48 4.68 -23.70
N VAL A 189 4.84 5.28 -24.83
CA VAL A 189 5.13 4.58 -26.09
C VAL A 189 6.51 5.00 -26.56
N ASP A 190 7.29 4.06 -27.09
CA ASP A 190 8.58 4.35 -27.69
C ASP A 190 8.38 5.17 -28.98
N PRO A 191 8.98 6.38 -29.10
CA PRO A 191 8.85 7.23 -30.28
C PRO A 191 9.46 6.61 -31.55
N GLU A 192 10.47 5.76 -31.41
CA GLU A 192 11.17 5.10 -32.52
C GLU A 192 10.51 3.77 -32.89
N ASN A 193 9.72 3.17 -31.99
CA ASN A 193 8.95 1.97 -32.27
C ASN A 193 7.60 1.94 -31.53
N PRO A 194 6.50 2.40 -32.17
CA PRO A 194 5.19 2.49 -31.55
C PRO A 194 4.57 1.16 -31.06
N ARG A 195 5.16 0.01 -31.39
CA ARG A 195 4.75 -1.30 -30.85
C ARG A 195 5.24 -1.54 -29.43
N LEU A 196 6.25 -0.79 -29.00
CA LEU A 196 6.84 -0.87 -27.67
C LEU A 196 6.09 0.13 -26.78
N VAL A 197 5.23 -0.38 -25.91
CA VAL A 197 4.34 0.39 -25.02
C VAL A 197 4.39 -0.17 -23.62
N SER A 198 4.33 0.68 -22.60
CA SER A 198 4.06 0.28 -21.20
C SER A 198 2.86 1.04 -20.67
N THR A 199 1.90 0.31 -20.09
CA THR A 199 0.61 0.82 -19.65
C THR A 199 0.40 0.53 -18.17
N LEU A 200 0.14 1.58 -17.38
CA LEU A 200 -0.30 1.47 -15.99
C LEU A 200 -1.79 1.72 -15.90
N ARG A 201 -2.56 0.69 -15.55
CA ARG A 201 -3.99 0.81 -15.24
C ARG A 201 -4.21 1.03 -13.74
N ALA A 202 -4.87 2.12 -13.39
CA ALA A 202 -5.20 2.47 -12.01
C ALA A 202 -6.32 1.58 -11.45
N LEU A 203 -6.11 1.04 -10.25
CA LEU A 203 -7.09 0.26 -9.49
C LEU A 203 -7.34 0.97 -8.16
N TYR A 204 -8.51 1.59 -8.00
CA TYR A 204 -8.90 2.16 -6.72
C TYR A 204 -8.97 1.05 -5.68
N THR A 205 -8.15 1.17 -4.63
CA THR A 205 -7.90 0.14 -3.63
C THR A 205 -7.72 0.77 -2.25
N PRO A 206 -8.78 1.39 -1.70
CA PRO A 206 -8.78 2.02 -0.39
C PRO A 206 -8.61 1.02 0.75
N GLY A 207 -8.44 1.54 1.96
CA GLY A 207 -8.35 0.74 3.19
C GLY A 207 -7.07 1.06 3.93
N HIS A 208 -5.91 0.96 3.27
CA HIS A 208 -4.67 1.53 3.80
C HIS A 208 -4.81 3.05 4.00
N ALA A 209 -5.18 3.74 2.93
CA ALA A 209 -5.60 5.13 2.91
C ALA A 209 -6.86 5.24 2.03
N ALA A 210 -7.66 6.29 2.21
CA ALA A 210 -8.91 6.46 1.48
C ALA A 210 -8.73 6.78 -0.02
N ASP A 211 -7.56 7.23 -0.41
CA ASP A 211 -7.17 7.63 -1.76
C ASP A 211 -6.20 6.64 -2.43
N HIS A 212 -6.03 5.47 -1.83
CA HIS A 212 -5.01 4.51 -2.24
C HIS A 212 -5.35 3.83 -3.58
N VAL A 213 -4.33 3.72 -4.43
CA VAL A 213 -4.39 3.10 -5.74
C VAL A 213 -3.26 2.09 -5.90
N MET A 214 -3.60 0.90 -6.38
CA MET A 214 -2.64 -0.05 -6.95
C MET A 214 -2.61 0.15 -8.46
N PHE A 215 -1.47 -0.10 -9.10
CA PHE A 215 -1.36 0.01 -10.56
C PHE A 215 -1.00 -1.33 -11.17
N LEU A 216 -1.77 -1.78 -12.17
CA LEU A 216 -1.39 -2.92 -12.98
C LEU A 216 -0.52 -2.46 -14.15
N LEU A 217 0.73 -2.91 -14.21
CA LEU A 217 1.53 -2.88 -15.43
C LEU A 217 1.00 -3.97 -16.36
N GLU A 218 0.28 -3.56 -17.41
CA GLU A 218 -0.56 -4.48 -18.19
C GLU A 218 0.26 -5.49 -18.98
N GLU A 219 1.37 -5.06 -19.57
CA GLU A 219 2.18 -5.88 -20.48
C GLU A 219 2.93 -7.00 -19.76
N ASP A 220 3.36 -6.78 -18.52
CA ASP A 220 4.08 -7.78 -17.71
C ASP A 220 3.17 -8.46 -16.67
N HIS A 221 1.91 -8.03 -16.55
CA HIS A 221 0.97 -8.50 -15.53
C HIS A 221 1.53 -8.39 -14.11
N ILE A 222 2.20 -7.27 -13.82
CA ILE A 222 2.79 -6.96 -12.51
C ILE A 222 1.90 -5.95 -11.80
N LEU A 223 1.64 -6.18 -10.51
CA LEU A 223 0.85 -5.27 -9.69
C LEU A 223 1.78 -4.44 -8.80
N LEU A 224 1.79 -3.12 -9.01
CA LEU A 224 2.39 -2.17 -8.10
C LEU A 224 1.41 -1.95 -6.95
N THR A 225 1.76 -2.41 -5.75
CA THR A 225 0.80 -2.55 -4.65
C THR A 225 0.74 -1.35 -3.71
N GLY A 226 1.65 -0.39 -3.86
CA GLY A 226 1.83 0.67 -2.87
C GLY A 226 1.95 0.06 -1.48
N ASP A 227 1.18 0.59 -0.53
CA ASP A 227 1.22 0.18 0.86
C ASP A 227 0.14 -0.82 1.25
N ASN A 228 -0.72 -1.24 0.32
CA ASN A 228 -1.66 -2.32 0.61
C ASN A 228 -0.97 -3.68 0.78
N VAL A 229 0.15 -3.93 0.09
CA VAL A 229 0.98 -5.14 0.27
C VAL A 229 2.44 -4.74 0.26
N LEU A 230 3.17 -5.12 1.30
CA LEU A 230 4.59 -4.81 1.46
C LEU A 230 5.47 -6.01 1.10
N GLY A 231 6.73 -5.75 0.75
CA GLY A 231 7.72 -6.79 0.44
C GLY A 231 8.08 -7.66 1.65
N ARG A 232 7.95 -7.11 2.86
CA ARG A 232 8.16 -7.85 4.12
C ARG A 232 7.16 -7.38 5.16
N GLY A 233 6.73 -8.31 6.02
CA GLY A 233 5.82 -8.01 7.13
C GLY A 233 4.39 -7.78 6.67
N SER A 234 3.70 -6.86 7.36
CA SER A 234 2.30 -6.50 7.15
C SER A 234 2.15 -4.99 7.14
N THR A 235 1.13 -4.48 6.45
CA THR A 235 0.79 -3.05 6.43
C THR A 235 -0.17 -2.65 7.56
N VAL A 236 -0.26 -1.34 7.77
CA VAL A 236 -1.29 -0.64 8.56
C VAL A 236 -2.46 -0.22 7.66
N PHE A 237 -3.63 0.04 8.24
CA PHE A 237 -4.79 0.47 7.48
C PHE A 237 -5.73 1.33 8.33
N GLU A 238 -6.50 2.19 7.67
CA GLU A 238 -7.56 3.03 8.25
C GLU A 238 -8.91 2.31 8.30
N ASP A 239 -9.19 1.44 7.32
CA ASP A 239 -10.45 0.71 7.21
C ASP A 239 -10.19 -0.73 6.78
N LEU A 240 -10.47 -1.69 7.68
CA LEU A 240 -10.24 -3.12 7.42
C LEU A 240 -11.20 -3.68 6.36
N ILE A 241 -12.44 -3.21 6.30
CA ILE A 241 -13.44 -3.73 5.36
C ILE A 241 -13.00 -3.36 3.94
N LEU A 242 -12.72 -2.08 3.70
CA LEU A 242 -12.22 -1.60 2.41
C LEU A 242 -10.87 -2.23 2.06
N TYR A 243 -9.98 -2.39 3.03
CA TYR A 243 -8.69 -3.06 2.80
C TYR A 243 -8.86 -4.51 2.34
N MET A 244 -9.78 -5.27 2.92
CA MET A 244 -10.08 -6.65 2.48
C MET A 244 -10.69 -6.70 1.07
N HIS A 245 -11.57 -5.75 0.73
CA HIS A 245 -12.06 -5.58 -0.65
C HIS A 245 -10.91 -5.31 -1.63
N SER A 246 -9.96 -4.46 -1.24
CA SER A 246 -8.80 -4.09 -2.06
C SER A 246 -7.84 -5.26 -2.30
N LEU A 247 -7.58 -6.08 -1.28
CA LEU A 247 -6.78 -7.30 -1.44
C LEU A 247 -7.47 -8.31 -2.37
N GLN A 248 -8.78 -8.53 -2.20
CA GLN A 248 -9.54 -9.43 -3.07
C GLN A 248 -9.56 -8.91 -4.51
N ARG A 249 -9.73 -7.60 -4.71
CA ARG A 249 -9.65 -6.97 -6.04
C ARG A 249 -8.30 -7.22 -6.71
N GLY A 250 -7.19 -7.06 -5.98
CA GLY A 250 -5.86 -7.37 -6.50
C GLY A 250 -5.75 -8.84 -6.94
N LEU A 251 -6.30 -9.76 -6.13
CA LEU A 251 -6.30 -11.19 -6.44
C LEU A 251 -7.18 -11.53 -7.66
N ASP A 252 -8.36 -10.92 -7.77
CA ASP A 252 -9.27 -11.08 -8.90
C ASP A 252 -8.62 -10.61 -10.21
N VAL A 253 -7.95 -9.45 -10.17
CA VAL A 253 -7.23 -8.90 -11.33
C VAL A 253 -6.13 -9.85 -11.77
N LEU A 254 -5.27 -10.31 -10.87
CA LEU A 254 -4.16 -11.21 -11.22
C LEU A 254 -4.66 -12.60 -11.65
N SER A 255 -5.74 -13.11 -11.05
CA SER A 255 -6.32 -14.41 -11.41
C SER A 255 -7.00 -14.39 -12.78
N SER A 256 -7.40 -13.20 -13.27
CA SER A 256 -8.00 -13.01 -14.59
C SER A 256 -6.99 -12.84 -15.73
N ARG A 257 -5.69 -12.87 -15.44
CA ARG A 257 -4.60 -12.58 -16.38
C ARG A 257 -3.59 -13.71 -16.42
N SER A 258 -2.70 -13.65 -17.41
CA SER A 258 -1.58 -14.58 -17.49
C SER A 258 -0.59 -14.33 -16.35
N ALA A 259 0.24 -15.34 -16.06
CA ALA A 259 1.36 -15.21 -15.15
C ALA A 259 2.34 -14.13 -15.63
N THR A 260 3.08 -13.53 -14.70
CA THR A 260 4.15 -12.59 -15.05
C THR A 260 5.24 -13.34 -15.83
N PRO A 261 5.72 -12.81 -16.97
CA PRO A 261 6.84 -13.39 -17.70
C PRO A 261 8.10 -13.52 -16.82
N LEU A 262 8.94 -14.51 -17.13
CA LEU A 262 10.24 -14.65 -16.47
C LEU A 262 11.16 -13.45 -16.78
N GLY A 263 12.13 -13.20 -15.90
CA GLY A 263 13.13 -12.14 -16.10
C GLY A 263 13.00 -10.95 -15.14
N VAL A 264 12.16 -11.06 -14.10
CA VAL A 264 12.12 -10.06 -13.03
C VAL A 264 13.20 -10.36 -11.98
N VAL A 265 14.10 -9.41 -11.76
CA VAL A 265 15.16 -9.49 -10.73
C VAL A 265 14.54 -9.68 -9.34
N GLY A 266 15.12 -10.59 -8.56
CA GLY A 266 14.60 -10.95 -7.23
C GLY A 266 13.53 -12.03 -7.24
N THR A 267 13.26 -12.66 -8.40
CA THR A 267 12.33 -13.79 -8.51
C THR A 267 13.06 -15.10 -8.79
N PRO A 268 12.58 -16.25 -8.29
CA PRO A 268 13.18 -17.54 -8.57
C PRO A 268 12.90 -18.01 -10.01
N ILE A 269 13.84 -18.77 -10.58
CA ILE A 269 13.71 -19.34 -11.94
C ILE A 269 12.72 -20.51 -12.04
N SER A 270 12.22 -21.02 -10.92
CA SER A 270 11.27 -22.13 -10.83
C SER A 270 10.24 -21.88 -9.73
N GLY A 271 9.13 -22.62 -9.76
CA GLY A 271 8.06 -22.47 -8.76
C GLY A 271 7.19 -21.22 -8.92
N MET A 272 7.28 -20.54 -10.07
CA MET A 272 6.51 -19.35 -10.46
C MET A 272 5.33 -19.66 -11.39
N ALA A 273 5.09 -20.94 -11.69
CA ALA A 273 4.06 -21.36 -12.62
C ALA A 273 2.69 -20.84 -12.18
N GLY A 274 2.07 -20.04 -13.03
CA GLY A 274 0.78 -19.44 -12.74
C GLY A 274 0.80 -18.31 -11.72
N GLU A 275 1.95 -17.83 -11.24
CA GLU A 275 2.04 -16.70 -10.30
C GLU A 275 2.32 -15.37 -11.00
N ASN A 276 2.05 -14.28 -10.28
CA ASN A 276 2.31 -12.92 -10.72
C ASN A 276 3.20 -12.22 -9.70
N VAL A 277 4.04 -11.30 -10.17
CA VAL A 277 4.96 -10.55 -9.31
C VAL A 277 4.26 -9.28 -8.79
N LEU A 278 4.55 -8.90 -7.54
CA LEU A 278 4.15 -7.62 -6.96
C LEU A 278 5.36 -6.71 -6.75
N PHE A 279 5.15 -5.42 -7.02
CA PHE A 279 6.10 -4.33 -6.75
C PHE A 279 5.55 -3.46 -5.61
N PRO A 280 6.00 -3.68 -4.37
CA PRO A 280 5.45 -3.00 -3.19
C PRO A 280 6.01 -1.59 -2.99
N GLY A 281 5.28 -0.74 -2.27
CA GLY A 281 5.77 0.58 -1.84
C GLY A 281 7.02 0.50 -0.97
N HIS A 282 7.17 -0.58 -0.20
CA HIS A 282 8.34 -0.83 0.64
C HIS A 282 8.79 -2.29 0.61
N GLY A 283 10.10 -2.50 0.75
CA GLY A 283 10.71 -3.82 0.83
C GLY A 283 10.96 -4.46 -0.53
N GLU A 284 11.27 -5.75 -0.53
CA GLU A 284 11.68 -6.47 -1.72
C GLU A 284 10.53 -6.78 -2.68
N VAL A 285 10.85 -7.11 -3.93
CA VAL A 285 9.90 -7.66 -4.90
C VAL A 285 9.22 -8.89 -4.30
N VAL A 286 7.91 -9.04 -4.51
CA VAL A 286 7.15 -10.22 -4.05
C VAL A 286 6.94 -11.18 -5.23
N PRO A 287 7.63 -12.33 -5.31
CA PRO A 287 7.54 -13.19 -6.48
C PRO A 287 6.18 -13.89 -6.60
N LYS A 288 5.66 -14.42 -5.50
CA LYS A 288 4.38 -15.16 -5.48
C LYS A 288 3.24 -14.25 -5.02
N GLY A 289 2.81 -13.38 -5.92
CA GLY A 289 1.86 -12.32 -5.62
C GLY A 289 0.47 -12.80 -5.26
N LYS A 290 -0.08 -13.77 -6.00
CA LYS A 290 -1.44 -14.29 -5.70
C LYS A 290 -1.44 -15.04 -4.38
N ASP A 291 -0.43 -15.88 -4.14
CA ASP A 291 -0.25 -16.53 -2.85
C ASP A 291 -0.08 -15.52 -1.71
N THR A 292 0.64 -14.42 -1.94
CA THR A 292 0.81 -13.38 -0.91
C THR A 292 -0.48 -12.66 -0.59
N LEU A 293 -1.29 -12.31 -1.59
CA LEU A 293 -2.61 -11.73 -1.39
C LEU A 293 -3.52 -12.67 -0.59
N ARG A 294 -3.57 -13.96 -0.95
CA ARG A 294 -4.31 -14.99 -0.19
C ARG A 294 -3.84 -15.08 1.27
N ARG A 295 -2.53 -15.08 1.51
CA ARG A 295 -1.97 -15.09 2.88
C ARG A 295 -2.34 -13.83 3.67
N TYR A 296 -2.34 -12.66 3.02
CA TYR A 296 -2.72 -11.41 3.65
C TYR A 296 -4.19 -11.44 4.09
N ILE A 297 -5.08 -11.88 3.21
CA ILE A 297 -6.51 -12.10 3.48
C ILE A 297 -6.67 -13.11 4.64
N GLN A 298 -6.06 -14.29 4.53
CA GLN A 298 -6.18 -15.34 5.54
C GLN A 298 -5.70 -14.87 6.91
N HIS A 299 -4.59 -14.14 6.98
CA HIS A 299 -4.08 -13.60 8.24
C HIS A 299 -5.09 -12.67 8.95
N ARG A 300 -5.94 -11.94 8.20
CA ARG A 300 -7.00 -11.12 8.80
C ARG A 300 -8.16 -11.97 9.31
N LEU A 301 -8.52 -13.03 8.59
CA LEU A 301 -9.54 -13.98 9.02
C LEU A 301 -9.10 -14.75 10.28
N ASP A 302 -7.86 -15.24 10.31
CA ASP A 302 -7.27 -15.91 11.47
C ASP A 302 -7.33 -15.01 12.72
N ARG A 303 -7.07 -13.71 12.55
CA ARG A 303 -7.15 -12.73 13.65
C ARG A 303 -8.58 -12.56 14.16
N GLU A 304 -9.56 -12.52 13.27
CA GLU A 304 -10.97 -12.45 13.64
C GLU A 304 -11.41 -13.71 14.38
N GLU A 305 -10.98 -14.90 13.94
CA GLU A 305 -11.27 -16.17 14.62
C GLU A 305 -10.66 -16.21 16.03
N GLN A 306 -9.42 -15.75 16.19
CA GLN A 306 -8.77 -15.62 17.49
C GLN A 306 -9.56 -14.68 18.43
N LEU A 307 -10.01 -13.52 17.93
CA LEU A 307 -10.82 -12.60 18.72
C LEU A 307 -12.15 -13.23 19.16
N ILE A 308 -12.83 -13.93 18.24
CA ILE A 308 -14.07 -14.64 18.54
C ILE A 308 -13.85 -15.73 19.59
N ALA A 309 -12.80 -16.54 19.41
CA ALA A 309 -12.43 -17.63 20.32
C ALA A 309 -12.20 -17.14 21.76
N LEU A 310 -11.56 -15.97 21.92
CA LEU A 310 -11.26 -15.41 23.24
C LEU A 310 -12.51 -15.07 24.06
N PHE A 311 -13.65 -14.75 23.43
CA PHE A 311 -14.90 -14.53 24.17
C PHE A 311 -15.42 -15.79 24.89
N ALA A 312 -14.91 -16.99 24.58
CA ALA A 312 -15.18 -18.22 25.33
C ALA A 312 -14.32 -18.39 26.59
N CYS A 313 -13.32 -17.52 26.78
CA CYS A 313 -12.36 -17.59 27.87
C CYS A 313 -12.56 -16.42 28.83
N ARG A 314 -12.43 -16.68 30.13
CA ARG A 314 -12.38 -15.61 31.12
C ARG A 314 -11.05 -14.84 30.97
N PRO A 315 -11.06 -13.50 30.85
CA PRO A 315 -9.82 -12.73 30.82
C PRO A 315 -8.91 -13.05 32.02
N GLY A 316 -7.64 -13.32 31.76
CA GLY A 316 -6.65 -13.70 32.77
C GLY A 316 -6.47 -15.20 32.99
N GLU A 317 -7.36 -16.06 32.49
CA GLU A 317 -7.18 -17.52 32.54
C GLU A 317 -6.18 -17.99 31.46
N LYS A 318 -4.89 -17.85 31.77
CA LYS A 318 -3.77 -18.06 30.82
C LYS A 318 -3.85 -19.35 30.01
N LYS A 319 -4.19 -20.48 30.63
CA LYS A 319 -4.23 -21.79 29.95
C LYS A 319 -5.27 -21.80 28.82
N ASP A 320 -6.48 -21.36 29.12
CA ASP A 320 -7.59 -21.38 28.17
C ASP A 320 -7.39 -20.34 27.08
N VAL A 321 -6.89 -19.15 27.45
CA VAL A 321 -6.51 -18.08 26.50
C VAL A 321 -5.45 -18.56 25.51
N MET A 322 -4.36 -19.19 25.98
CA MET A 322 -3.33 -19.73 25.10
C MET A 322 -3.89 -20.80 24.14
N GLN A 323 -4.78 -21.67 24.64
CA GLN A 323 -5.42 -22.68 23.80
C GLN A 323 -6.37 -22.07 22.76
N ALA A 324 -7.12 -21.03 23.13
CA ALA A 324 -8.01 -20.31 22.20
C ALA A 324 -7.24 -19.59 21.10
N ILE A 325 -6.06 -19.06 21.41
CA ILE A 325 -5.19 -18.40 20.42
C ILE A 325 -4.56 -19.41 19.46
N ALA A 326 -4.13 -20.56 19.99
CA ALA A 326 -3.47 -21.61 19.21
C ALA A 326 -4.44 -22.46 18.36
N TYR A 327 -5.67 -22.66 18.85
CA TYR A 327 -6.70 -23.51 18.22
C TYR A 327 -8.08 -22.82 18.25
N PRO A 328 -8.23 -21.65 17.62
CA PRO A 328 -9.44 -20.83 17.72
C PRO A 328 -10.69 -21.57 17.22
N GLU A 329 -10.56 -22.44 16.22
CA GLU A 329 -11.65 -23.18 15.59
C GLU A 329 -12.45 -24.02 16.61
N LYS A 330 -11.78 -24.62 17.60
CA LYS A 330 -12.41 -25.43 18.66
C LYS A 330 -13.24 -24.60 19.62
N PHE A 331 -12.83 -23.37 19.89
CA PHE A 331 -13.53 -22.45 20.79
C PHE A 331 -14.71 -21.81 20.07
N VAL A 332 -14.50 -21.38 18.82
CA VAL A 332 -15.56 -20.84 17.95
C VAL A 332 -16.68 -21.87 17.76
N ALA A 333 -16.35 -23.14 17.50
CA ALA A 333 -17.36 -24.20 17.38
C ALA A 333 -18.21 -24.37 18.65
N ARG A 334 -17.60 -24.36 19.84
CA ARG A 334 -18.32 -24.44 21.13
C ARG A 334 -19.23 -23.24 21.37
N LEU A 335 -18.78 -22.04 20.99
CA LEU A 335 -19.59 -20.83 21.09
C LEU A 335 -20.83 -20.88 20.17
N ARG A 336 -20.68 -21.41 18.96
CA ARG A 336 -21.79 -21.61 17.99
C ARG A 336 -22.85 -22.59 18.50
N CYS A 337 -22.44 -23.62 19.25
CA CYS A 337 -23.36 -24.60 19.83
C CYS A 337 -23.95 -24.18 21.18
N HIS A 338 -23.72 -22.93 21.63
CA HIS A 338 -24.10 -22.42 22.97
C HIS A 338 -23.55 -23.28 24.12
N GLN A 339 -22.43 -23.97 23.90
CA GLN A 339 -21.78 -24.87 24.85
C GLN A 339 -20.64 -24.21 25.66
N ALA A 340 -20.47 -22.90 25.53
CA ALA A 340 -19.44 -22.13 26.23
C ALA A 340 -20.04 -20.88 26.88
N ALA A 341 -19.55 -20.56 28.08
CA ALA A 341 -19.80 -19.26 28.71
C ALA A 341 -19.22 -18.15 27.83
N ARG A 342 -19.91 -17.01 27.79
CA ARG A 342 -19.49 -15.82 27.03
C ARG A 342 -18.99 -14.77 28.01
N TYR A 343 -17.75 -14.35 27.86
CA TYR A 343 -17.11 -13.35 28.71
C TYR A 343 -16.91 -12.05 27.94
N ALA A 344 -16.99 -10.91 28.63
CA ALA A 344 -16.62 -9.64 28.03
C ALA A 344 -15.09 -9.44 28.04
N TRP A 345 -14.58 -8.78 27.02
CA TRP A 345 -13.17 -8.48 26.84
C TRP A 345 -12.95 -7.00 26.50
N THR A 346 -11.91 -6.38 27.04
CA THR A 346 -11.49 -5.04 26.63
C THR A 346 -10.39 -5.09 25.57
N LEU A 347 -10.22 -3.99 24.84
CA LEU A 347 -9.14 -3.88 23.85
C LEU A 347 -7.76 -4.08 24.49
N ARG A 348 -7.55 -3.54 25.69
CA ARG A 348 -6.33 -3.74 26.48
C ARG A 348 -6.06 -5.23 26.75
N GLN A 349 -7.10 -5.98 27.15
CA GLN A 349 -6.98 -7.41 27.41
C GLN A 349 -6.66 -8.21 26.14
N PHE A 350 -7.30 -7.86 25.01
CA PHE A 350 -6.97 -8.49 23.73
C PHE A 350 -5.52 -8.24 23.32
N VAL A 351 -5.02 -7.01 23.45
CA VAL A 351 -3.62 -6.68 23.16
C VAL A 351 -2.69 -7.50 24.05
N SER A 352 -2.93 -7.52 25.36
CA SER A 352 -2.11 -8.27 26.31
C SER A 352 -2.10 -9.78 26.03
N ALA A 353 -3.21 -10.36 25.57
CA ALA A 353 -3.30 -11.79 25.28
C ALA A 353 -2.66 -12.17 23.93
N LEU A 354 -2.93 -11.39 22.88
CA LEU A 354 -2.51 -11.73 21.52
C LEU A 354 -1.10 -11.25 21.16
N TYR A 355 -0.57 -10.31 21.94
CA TYR A 355 0.71 -9.63 21.69
C TYR A 355 1.55 -9.52 22.96
N GLU A 356 1.48 -10.50 23.88
CA GLU A 356 2.22 -10.52 25.17
C GLU A 356 3.73 -10.25 25.02
N ASN A 357 4.32 -10.70 23.90
CA ASN A 357 5.75 -10.56 23.62
C ASN A 357 6.14 -9.25 22.89
N TYR A 358 5.18 -8.35 22.63
CA TYR A 358 5.46 -7.09 21.93
C TYR A 358 5.85 -5.98 22.91
N SER A 359 6.71 -5.08 22.43
CA SER A 359 7.06 -3.87 23.18
C SER A 359 5.83 -3.00 23.45
N LEU A 360 5.76 -2.39 24.64
CA LEU A 360 4.73 -1.41 25.01
C LEU A 360 4.63 -0.25 24.01
N LYS A 361 5.72 0.08 23.30
CA LYS A 361 5.73 1.12 22.26
C LYS A 361 4.84 0.76 21.05
N MET A 362 4.59 -0.53 20.80
CA MET A 362 3.74 -1.00 19.71
C MET A 362 2.26 -1.04 20.09
N PHE A 363 1.94 -0.84 21.37
CA PHE A 363 0.58 -0.98 21.90
C PHE A 363 -0.44 -0.14 21.11
N PRO A 364 -0.21 1.15 20.79
CA PRO A 364 -1.20 1.96 20.06
C PRO A 364 -1.52 1.41 18.66
N ALA A 365 -0.48 1.01 17.91
CA ALA A 365 -0.65 0.46 16.56
C ALA A 365 -1.40 -0.88 16.59
N VAL A 366 -1.08 -1.75 17.54
CA VAL A 366 -1.76 -3.04 17.72
C VAL A 366 -3.20 -2.85 18.18
N ALA A 367 -3.44 -1.97 19.15
CA ALA A 367 -4.78 -1.65 19.64
C ALA A 367 -5.67 -1.12 18.50
N ARG A 368 -5.12 -0.26 17.63
CA ARG A 368 -5.83 0.20 16.43
C ARG A 368 -6.24 -0.94 15.52
N VAL A 369 -5.33 -1.85 15.18
CA VAL A 369 -5.64 -3.00 14.31
C VAL A 369 -6.74 -3.87 14.93
N LEU A 370 -6.66 -4.16 16.23
CA LEU A 370 -7.66 -4.97 16.92
C LEU A 370 -9.02 -4.26 17.01
N LEU A 371 -9.05 -2.94 17.20
CA LEU A 371 -10.29 -2.16 17.15
C LEU A 371 -10.95 -2.25 15.75
N LEU A 372 -10.18 -2.15 14.68
CA LEU A 372 -10.70 -2.29 13.31
C LEU A 372 -11.32 -3.67 13.05
N HIS A 373 -10.72 -4.74 13.60
CA HIS A 373 -11.32 -6.07 13.56
C HIS A 373 -12.65 -6.13 14.33
N LEU A 374 -12.71 -5.56 15.53
CA LEU A 374 -13.94 -5.50 16.32
C LEU A 374 -15.04 -4.68 15.64
N GLN A 375 -14.70 -3.55 15.01
CA GLN A 375 -15.63 -2.75 14.20
C GLN A 375 -16.16 -3.54 13.00
N LYS A 376 -15.29 -4.26 12.28
CA LYS A 376 -15.72 -5.15 11.20
C LYS A 376 -16.68 -6.23 11.70
N LEU A 377 -16.36 -6.92 12.80
CA LEU A 377 -17.19 -7.97 13.40
C LEU A 377 -18.52 -7.45 13.99
N ALA A 378 -18.60 -6.16 14.30
CA ALA A 378 -19.81 -5.48 14.77
C ALA A 378 -20.66 -4.89 13.63
N THR A 379 -20.16 -4.91 12.40
CA THR A 379 -20.81 -4.32 11.23
C THR A 379 -21.79 -5.31 10.60
N SER A 380 -22.93 -4.82 10.10
CA SER A 380 -23.93 -5.65 9.43
C SER A 380 -23.35 -6.32 8.17
N PRO A 381 -23.66 -7.60 7.89
CA PRO A 381 -23.16 -8.29 6.69
C PRO A 381 -23.56 -7.63 5.38
N HIS A 382 -24.69 -6.91 5.35
CA HIS A 382 -25.08 -6.13 4.17
C HIS A 382 -24.09 -4.99 3.90
N GLN A 383 -23.63 -4.29 4.93
CA GLN A 383 -22.67 -3.19 4.81
C GLN A 383 -21.29 -3.69 4.37
N LEU A 384 -20.90 -4.91 4.76
CA LEU A 384 -19.65 -5.53 4.31
C LEU A 384 -19.62 -5.82 2.81
N LYS A 385 -20.79 -6.02 2.18
CA LYS A 385 -20.91 -6.37 0.75
C LYS A 385 -20.86 -5.15 -0.18
N ALA A 386 -20.94 -3.94 0.36
CA ALA A 386 -20.95 -2.70 -0.42
C ALA A 386 -19.52 -2.25 -0.77
N ALA A 387 -18.88 -2.96 -1.70
CA ALA A 387 -17.61 -2.51 -2.26
C ALA A 387 -17.81 -1.20 -3.05
N PRO A 388 -16.90 -0.21 -2.95
CA PRO A 388 -16.99 1.00 -3.77
C PRO A 388 -16.54 0.77 -5.23
N PHE A 389 -16.26 -0.47 -5.61
CA PHE A 389 -15.84 -0.91 -6.94
C PHE A 389 -16.32 -2.34 -7.22
N PRO A 390 -16.42 -2.76 -8.49
CA PRO A 390 -16.82 -4.13 -8.82
C PRO A 390 -15.81 -5.16 -8.30
N THR A 391 -16.28 -6.21 -7.63
CA THR A 391 -15.50 -7.40 -7.26
C THR A 391 -16.07 -8.62 -8.00
N ARG A 392 -15.21 -9.58 -8.37
CA ARG A 392 -15.66 -10.83 -9.01
C ARG A 392 -16.05 -11.85 -7.95
N GLU A 393 -15.22 -11.97 -6.93
CA GLU A 393 -15.51 -12.80 -5.78
C GLU A 393 -16.07 -11.94 -4.63
N ALA A 394 -16.84 -12.58 -3.76
CA ALA A 394 -17.27 -11.95 -2.52
C ALA A 394 -16.06 -11.79 -1.58
N VAL A 395 -16.04 -10.71 -0.80
CA VAL A 395 -14.96 -10.55 0.18
C VAL A 395 -15.01 -11.67 1.22
N PRO A 396 -13.87 -12.34 1.46
CA PRO A 396 -13.78 -13.35 2.48
C PRO A 396 -14.20 -12.81 3.85
N SER A 397 -15.08 -13.54 4.50
CA SER A 397 -15.52 -13.29 5.87
C SER A 397 -15.69 -14.63 6.57
N ILE A 398 -15.53 -14.64 7.88
CA ILE A 398 -15.87 -15.82 8.68
C ILE A 398 -17.35 -16.16 8.45
N GLU A 399 -17.66 -17.44 8.20
CA GLU A 399 -19.01 -17.91 7.89
C GLU A 399 -20.05 -17.47 8.92
N TRP A 400 -19.70 -17.52 10.21
CA TRP A 400 -20.61 -17.11 11.29
C TRP A 400 -21.05 -15.65 11.15
N HIS A 401 -20.16 -14.78 10.67
CA HIS A 401 -20.45 -13.36 10.49
C HIS A 401 -21.48 -13.13 9.37
N ALA A 402 -21.71 -14.09 8.47
CA ALA A 402 -22.75 -13.95 7.45
C ALA A 402 -24.18 -13.88 8.03
N LEU A 403 -24.38 -14.30 9.29
CA LEU A 403 -25.70 -14.34 9.96
C LEU A 403 -26.09 -13.00 10.62
N GLY A 404 -25.13 -12.10 10.85
CA GLY A 404 -25.34 -10.83 11.54
C GLY A 404 -24.08 -10.37 12.29
N PRO A 405 -24.11 -9.17 12.91
CA PRO A 405 -23.03 -8.70 13.76
C PRO A 405 -22.70 -9.72 14.86
N LEU A 406 -21.42 -10.11 14.98
CA LEU A 406 -20.97 -11.12 15.94
C LEU A 406 -20.61 -10.53 17.29
N VAL A 407 -20.14 -9.29 17.31
CA VAL A 407 -19.71 -8.61 18.54
C VAL A 407 -20.43 -7.28 18.66
N ARG A 408 -20.52 -6.78 19.90
CA ARG A 408 -20.96 -5.42 20.19
C ARG A 408 -20.13 -4.83 21.32
N CYS A 409 -19.87 -3.54 21.23
CA CYS A 409 -19.37 -2.79 22.37
C CYS A 409 -20.55 -2.56 23.33
N MET A 410 -20.35 -2.79 24.63
CA MET A 410 -21.45 -2.66 25.61
C MET A 410 -21.84 -1.21 25.86
N HIS A 411 -20.88 -0.29 25.71
CA HIS A 411 -21.06 1.15 25.89
C HIS A 411 -20.29 1.88 24.80
N LEU A 412 -20.89 2.91 24.23
CA LEU A 412 -20.16 3.82 23.36
C LEU A 412 -19.33 4.80 24.20
N PRO A 413 -18.15 5.21 23.71
CA PRO A 413 -17.39 6.27 24.35
C PRO A 413 -18.13 7.62 24.27
N LYS A 414 -17.66 8.59 25.05
CA LYS A 414 -18.16 9.97 25.04
C LYS A 414 -17.93 10.65 23.69
N TYR A 415 -16.82 10.34 23.03
CA TYR A 415 -16.55 10.82 21.69
C TYR A 415 -17.23 9.89 20.68
N GLN A 416 -17.91 10.46 19.70
CA GLN A 416 -18.45 9.72 18.57
C GLN A 416 -18.60 10.69 17.40
N TYR A 417 -18.09 10.30 16.25
CA TYR A 417 -18.03 11.09 15.01
C TYR A 417 -19.02 10.56 13.96
N SER A 418 -19.36 9.27 14.02
CA SER A 418 -20.29 8.59 13.12
C SER A 418 -21.54 8.12 13.84
N GLY A 419 -22.59 7.79 13.09
CA GLY A 419 -23.80 7.16 13.63
C GLY A 419 -23.68 5.65 13.88
N MET A 420 -22.46 5.09 13.87
CA MET A 420 -22.25 3.65 13.94
C MET A 420 -22.47 3.13 15.38
N PRO A 421 -22.97 1.88 15.55
CA PRO A 421 -23.25 1.29 16.87
C PRO A 421 -21.99 0.77 17.58
N TRP A 422 -20.81 1.28 17.22
CA TRP A 422 -19.52 0.90 17.77
C TRP A 422 -18.60 2.14 17.83
N PRO A 423 -17.54 2.12 18.66
CA PRO A 423 -16.63 3.25 18.85
C PRO A 423 -15.91 3.65 17.56
N ASP A 424 -15.93 4.93 17.18
CA ASP A 424 -15.08 5.43 16.10
C ASP A 424 -13.58 5.34 16.44
N LEU A 425 -12.72 5.40 15.42
CA LEU A 425 -11.27 5.49 15.64
C LEU A 425 -10.93 6.75 16.47
N PRO A 426 -10.21 6.60 17.60
CA PRO A 426 -9.72 7.73 18.37
C PRO A 426 -8.84 8.67 17.56
N ARG A 427 -8.99 9.98 17.78
CA ARG A 427 -8.19 11.08 17.20
C ARG A 427 -7.24 11.73 18.21
N SER A 428 -7.31 11.34 19.49
CA SER A 428 -6.44 11.84 20.56
C SER A 428 -6.04 10.74 21.55
N GLU A 429 -5.01 11.00 22.35
CA GLU A 429 -4.57 10.10 23.43
C GLU A 429 -5.67 9.86 24.48
N ASP A 430 -6.50 10.87 24.78
CA ASP A 430 -7.58 10.73 25.76
C ASP A 430 -8.72 9.85 25.24
N GLU A 431 -9.05 9.97 23.95
CA GLU A 431 -10.00 9.07 23.28
C GLU A 431 -9.48 7.62 23.24
N TRP A 432 -8.17 7.43 23.02
CA TRP A 432 -7.55 6.12 23.08
C TRP A 432 -7.67 5.48 24.46
N ARG A 433 -7.40 6.25 25.52
CA ARG A 433 -7.56 5.79 26.91
C ARG A 433 -8.97 5.32 27.22
N GLU A 434 -9.98 6.01 26.67
CA GLU A 434 -11.38 5.62 26.84
C GLU A 434 -11.67 4.28 26.18
N VAL A 435 -11.32 4.09 24.90
CA VAL A 435 -11.64 2.85 24.17
C VAL A 435 -10.88 1.63 24.67
N TRP A 436 -9.66 1.80 25.19
CA TRP A 436 -8.86 0.67 25.66
C TRP A 436 -9.57 -0.21 26.69
N ASP A 437 -10.42 0.40 27.51
CA ASP A 437 -11.09 -0.26 28.64
C ASP A 437 -12.60 -0.46 28.41
N LEU A 438 -13.13 -0.13 27.21
CA LEU A 438 -14.51 -0.44 26.86
C LEU A 438 -14.72 -1.95 26.70
N PRO A 439 -15.75 -2.52 27.35
CA PRO A 439 -16.03 -3.94 27.25
C PRO A 439 -16.77 -4.29 25.95
N TRP A 440 -16.25 -5.29 25.25
CA TRP A 440 -16.84 -5.93 24.09
C TRP A 440 -17.39 -7.30 24.48
N GLN A 441 -18.46 -7.74 23.82
CA GLN A 441 -19.05 -9.06 24.02
C GLN A 441 -19.61 -9.62 22.73
N LEU A 442 -19.76 -10.94 22.66
CA LEU A 442 -20.53 -11.60 21.61
C LEU A 442 -22.00 -11.17 21.66
N THR A 443 -22.61 -10.98 20.50
CA THR A 443 -24.05 -10.74 20.38
C THR A 443 -24.82 -12.01 20.78
N ALA A 444 -25.99 -11.84 21.38
CA ALA A 444 -26.90 -12.96 21.64
C ALA A 444 -27.57 -13.34 20.32
N THR A 445 -26.90 -14.16 19.52
CA THR A 445 -27.50 -14.87 18.39
C THR A 445 -28.24 -16.10 18.87
#